data_AF-A0A0Q7TNA0-F1
#
_entry.id   AF-A0A0Q7TNA0-F1
#
_cell.length_a   1.000
_cell.length_b   1.000
_cell.length_c   1.000
_cell.angle_alpha   90.00
_cell.angle_beta   90.00
_cell.angle_gamma   90.00
#
_symmetry.space_group_name_H-M   'P 1'
#
loop_
_entity.id
_entity.type
_entity.pdbx_description
1 polymer ?
#
loop_
_entity_poly.entity_id
_entity_poly.type
_entity_poly.pdbx_seq_one_letter_code
_entity_poly.pdbx_strand_id
1 'polypeptide(L)' 'MANFYRDLIQVLRENGFELLRAGKGSHEIWFNPSTNRHVTLPRTTKSRHTANDVLKQAGLSKKY' A
#
# COMPACT_ATOMS: atom_id res chain seq x y z
N MET A 1 -10.12 16.56 -1.64
CA MET A 1 -9.63 15.53 -0.69
C MET A 1 -8.48 14.78 -1.34
N ALA A 2 -7.29 14.80 -0.74
CA ALA A 2 -6.18 13.98 -1.22
C ALA A 2 -6.55 12.50 -1.09
N ASN A 3 -6.50 11.75 -2.19
CA ASN A 3 -6.76 10.32 -2.21
C ASN A 3 -5.48 9.60 -2.63
N PHE A 4 -4.59 9.36 -1.67
CA PHE A 4 -3.29 8.73 -1.90
C PHE A 4 -3.40 7.26 -2.29
N TYR A 5 -4.59 6.66 -2.14
CA TYR A 5 -4.84 5.26 -2.44
C TYR A 5 -4.47 4.87 -3.88
N ARG A 6 -4.85 5.68 -4.88
CA ARG A 6 -4.55 5.37 -6.29
C ARG A 6 -3.05 5.38 -6.55
N ASP A 7 -2.36 6.39 -6.05
CA ASP A 7 -0.91 6.52 -6.23
C ASP A 7 -0.16 5.40 -5.49
N LEU A 8 -0.63 5.00 -4.30
CA LEU A 8 -0.05 3.87 -3.54
C LEU A 8 -0.24 2.55 -4.30
N ILE A 9 -1.42 2.28 -4.88
CA ILE A 9 -1.61 1.09 -5.71
C ILE A 9 -0.64 1.07 -6.87
N GLN A 10 -0.49 2.20 -7.57
CA GLN A 10 0.41 2.29 -8.71
C GLN A 10 1.84 1.97 -8.29
N VAL A 11 2.33 2.62 -7.24
CA VAL A 11 3.67 2.38 -6.70
C VAL A 11 3.84 0.92 -6.25
N LEU A 12 2.86 0.34 -5.55
CA LEU A 12 2.90 -1.06 -5.12
C LEU A 12 3.00 -2.01 -6.33
N ARG A 13 2.15 -1.84 -7.34
CA ARG A 13 2.18 -2.66 -8.56
C ARG A 13 3.48 -2.53 -9.33
N GLU A 14 3.99 -1.31 -9.49
CA GLU A 14 5.28 -1.04 -10.13
C GLU A 14 6.45 -1.73 -9.41
N ASN A 15 6.32 -1.95 -8.10
CA ASN A 15 7.30 -2.67 -7.28
C ASN A 15 7.00 -4.17 -7.13
N GLY A 16 6.07 -4.73 -7.92
CA GLY A 16 5.76 -6.16 -7.93
C GLY A 16 4.90 -6.63 -6.75
N PHE A 17 4.18 -5.72 -6.08
CA PHE A 17 3.15 -6.13 -5.13
C PHE A 17 1.85 -6.47 -5.85
N GLU A 18 1.25 -7.56 -5.41
CA GLU A 18 -0.01 -8.08 -5.92
C GLU A 18 -1.06 -8.08 -4.82
N LEU A 19 -2.33 -7.88 -5.19
CA LEU A 19 -3.43 -7.93 -4.24
C LEU A 19 -3.65 -9.38 -3.82
N LEU A 20 -3.28 -9.71 -2.59
CA LEU A 20 -3.43 -11.06 -2.05
C LEU A 20 -4.88 -11.32 -1.65
N ARG A 21 -5.50 -10.39 -0.91
CA ARG A 21 -6.91 -10.47 -0.49
C ARG A 21 -7.45 -9.14 0.03
N ALA A 22 -8.76 -8.99 0.02
CA ALA A 22 -9.42 -7.95 0.81
C ALA A 22 -9.38 -8.33 2.31
N GLY A 23 -8.98 -7.37 3.15
CA GLY A 23 -9.08 -7.48 4.61
C GLY A 23 -10.46 -7.07 5.11
N LYS A 24 -10.61 -6.92 6.43
CA LYS A 24 -11.88 -6.49 7.04
C LYS A 24 -12.20 -5.05 6.63
N GLY A 25 -13.36 -4.86 6.01
CA GLY A 25 -13.90 -3.55 5.61
C GLY A 25 -13.20 -2.95 4.39
N SER A 26 -12.55 -1.80 4.59
CA SER A 26 -11.86 -1.05 3.54
C SER A 26 -10.36 -1.32 3.48
N HIS A 27 -9.85 -2.35 4.17
CA HIS A 27 -8.45 -2.74 4.09
C HIS A 27 -8.20 -3.75 2.99
N GLU A 28 -7.07 -3.63 2.31
CA GLU A 28 -6.56 -4.59 1.35
C GLU A 28 -5.20 -5.10 1.79
N ILE A 29 -4.93 -6.38 1.58
CA ILE A 29 -3.64 -6.99 1.88
C ILE A 29 -2.94 -7.25 0.55
N TRP A 30 -1.78 -6.64 0.41
CA TRP A 30 -0.90 -6.74 -0.75
C TRP A 30 0.33 -7.57 -0.36
N PHE A 31 0.79 -8.40 -1.29
CA PHE A 31 1.93 -9.29 -1.10
C PHE A 31 2.89 -9.16 -2.28
N ASN A 32 4.19 -9.14 -2.00
CA ASN A 32 5.22 -9.18 -3.02
C ASN A 32 5.96 -10.53 -2.93
N PRO A 33 5.82 -11.40 -3.95
CA PRO A 33 6.48 -12.71 -3.96
C PRO A 33 8.01 -12.61 -4.10
N SER A 34 8.53 -11.56 -4.73
CA SER A 34 9.98 -11.37 -4.91
C SER A 34 10.69 -10.97 -3.62
N THR A 35 10.04 -10.16 -2.78
CA THR A 35 10.61 -9.70 -1.50
C THR A 35 10.02 -10.41 -0.27
N ASN A 36 9.01 -11.26 -0.49
CA ASN A 36 8.24 -11.95 0.54
C ASN A 36 7.63 -11.00 1.60
N ARG A 37 7.20 -9.80 1.16
CA ARG A 37 6.65 -8.76 2.04
C ARG A 37 5.15 -8.63 1.93
N HIS A 38 4.50 -8.39 3.07
CA HIS A 38 3.08 -8.09 3.16
C HIS A 38 2.84 -6.64 3.56
N VAL A 39 1.86 -6.01 2.94
CA VAL A 39 1.49 -4.61 3.17
C VAL A 39 -0.02 -4.52 3.30
N THR A 40 -0.49 -3.77 4.30
CA THR A 40 -1.91 -3.49 4.45
C THR A 40 -2.21 -2.09 3.93
N LEU A 41 -3.00 -1.98 2.87
CA LEU A 41 -3.41 -0.71 2.27
C LEU A 41 -4.87 -0.40 2.62
N PRO A 42 -5.15 0.67 3.39
CA PRO A 42 -6.50 1.14 3.59
C PRO A 42 -7.02 1.90 2.35
N ARG A 43 -8.19 1.52 1.81
CA ARG A 43 -8.87 2.24 0.72
C ARG A 43 -9.28 3.67 1.08
N THR A 44 -9.38 3.96 2.38
CA THR A 44 -9.72 5.27 2.93
C THR A 44 -8.49 6.13 3.26
N THR A 45 -7.31 5.80 2.73
CA THR A 45 -6.06 6.54 2.98
C THR A 45 -6.14 7.98 2.45
N LYS A 46 -6.43 8.90 3.37
CA LYS A 46 -6.49 10.36 3.11
C LYS A 46 -5.35 11.13 3.77
N SER A 47 -4.48 10.46 4.54
CA SER A 47 -3.37 11.06 5.26
C SER A 47 -2.03 10.67 4.66
N ARG A 48 -1.12 11.64 4.56
CA ARG A 48 0.29 11.44 4.16
C ARG A 48 1.04 10.53 5.13
N HIS A 49 0.68 10.58 6.42
CA HIS A 49 1.31 9.73 7.44
C HIS A 49 1.02 8.25 7.15
N THR A 50 -0.26 7.90 6.96
CA THR A 50 -0.68 6.55 6.62
C THR A 50 -0.08 6.09 5.28
N ALA A 51 -0.02 6.97 4.28
CA ALA A 51 0.61 6.64 3.00
C ALA A 51 2.10 6.30 3.16
N ASN A 52 2.83 7.06 3.97
CA ASN A 52 4.24 6.78 4.26
C ASN A 52 4.45 5.52 5.10
N ASP A 53 3.53 5.19 6.00
CA ASP A 53 3.59 3.94 6.77
C ASP A 53 3.40 2.72 5.87
N VAL A 54 2.47 2.79 4.90
CA VAL A 54 2.30 1.76 3.86
C VAL A 54 3.59 1.58 3.06
N LEU A 55 4.21 2.67 2.59
CA LEU A 55 5.48 2.61 1.86
C LEU A 55 6.60 2.01 2.72
N LYS A 56 6.68 2.40 4.00
CA LYS A 56 7.65 1.84 4.95
C LYS A 56 7.44 0.34 5.15
N GLN A 57 6.20 -0.15 5.27
CA GLN A 57 5.89 -1.58 5.33
C GLN A 57 6.31 -2.30 4.05
N ALA A 58 6.10 -1.66 2.90
CA ALA A 58 6.54 -2.17 1.60
C ALA A 58 8.07 -2.20 1.44
N GLY A 59 8.82 -1.53 2.33
CA GLY A 59 10.27 -1.36 2.20
C GLY A 59 10.66 -0.28 1.19
N LEU A 60 9.72 0.60 0.84
CA LEU A 60 9.93 1.72 -0.06
C LEU A 60 10.22 3.00 0.73
N SER A 61 11.01 3.89 0.13
CA SER A 61 11.26 5.21 0.69
C SER A 61 9.97 6.03 0.81
N LYS A 62 9.91 6.90 1.82
CA LYS A 62 8.80 7.85 1.98
C LYS A 62 8.69 8.72 0.73
N LYS A 63 7.46 8.93 0.26
CA LYS A 63 7.16 9.72 -0.94
C LYS A 63 6.32 10.98 -0.64
N TYR A 64 5.68 11.05 0.52
CA TYR A 64 4.67 12.08 0.87
C TYR A 64 4.97 12.86 2.15
#